data_AF-A0A3C0G918-F1
#
_entry.id   AF-A0A3C0G918-F1
#
_cell.length_a   1.000
_cell.length_b   1.000
_cell.length_c   1.000
_cell.angle_alpha   90.00
_cell.angle_beta   90.00
_cell.angle_gamma   90.00
#
_symmetry.space_group_name_H-M   'P 1'
#
loop_
_entity.id
_entity.type
_entity.pdbx_description
1 polymer ?
#
loop_
_entity_poly.entity_id
_entity_poly.type
_entity_poly.pdbx_seq_one_letter_code
_entity_poly.pdbx_strand_id
1 'polypeptide(L)'
;MREKGVRVDVDKAEQTKKQLAVKEKSLLDEIYKDTGILVEPWVATSVASVFDYYDIPYAKTETSEQPSITKAFLQTCPHEVATKILKLRELNKANSTFIDSILKHQHNGRIHCEFNQLRSDDAGTVTGR
;
A
#
# COMPACT_ATOMS: atom_id res chain seq x y z
N MET A 1 5.41 -25.14 -13.42
CA MET A 1 5.15 -23.68 -13.28
C MET A 1 6.27 -23.00 -12.51
N ARG A 2 6.69 -23.57 -11.35
CA ARG A 2 7.87 -23.14 -10.56
C ARG A 2 9.18 -23.07 -11.37
N GLU A 3 9.55 -24.13 -12.09
CA GLU A 3 10.82 -24.18 -12.86
C GLU A 3 10.84 -23.21 -14.06
N LYS A 4 9.74 -23.10 -14.81
CA LYS A 4 9.67 -22.19 -15.96
C LYS A 4 9.67 -20.73 -15.53
N GLY A 5 9.01 -20.38 -14.43
CA GLY A 5 8.84 -18.98 -13.99
C GLY A 5 8.10 -18.10 -15.01
N VAL A 6 7.90 -16.84 -14.66
CA VAL A 6 7.22 -15.83 -15.48
C VAL A 6 8.21 -14.72 -15.83
N ARG A 7 8.25 -14.30 -17.09
CA ARG A 7 9.12 -13.19 -17.53
C ARG A 7 8.65 -11.88 -16.92
N VAL A 8 9.60 -11.05 -16.49
CA VAL A 8 9.35 -9.71 -15.98
C VAL A 8 10.28 -8.72 -16.67
N ASP A 9 9.74 -7.53 -16.91
CA ASP A 9 10.47 -6.40 -17.47
C ASP A 9 11.07 -5.59 -16.30
N VAL A 10 12.37 -5.77 -16.07
CA VAL A 10 13.10 -5.17 -14.95
C VAL A 10 13.27 -3.67 -15.17
N ASP A 11 13.64 -3.27 -16.39
CA ASP A 11 13.86 -1.86 -16.72
C ASP A 11 12.57 -1.06 -16.54
N LYS A 12 11.45 -1.59 -17.01
CA LYS A 12 10.14 -0.97 -16.79
C LYS A 12 9.74 -0.95 -15.32
N ALA A 13 10.08 -1.98 -14.55
CA ALA A 13 9.82 -1.99 -13.11
C ALA A 13 10.61 -0.88 -12.38
N GLU A 14 11.89 -0.68 -12.70
CA GLU A 14 12.70 0.41 -12.13
C GLU A 14 12.18 1.80 -12.53
N GLN A 15 11.79 1.98 -13.79
CA GLN A 15 11.19 3.23 -14.25
C GLN A 15 9.87 3.50 -13.53
N THR A 16 9.03 2.47 -13.38
CA THR A 16 7.75 2.57 -12.67
C THR A 16 7.98 2.90 -11.20
N LYS A 17 8.99 2.32 -10.54
CA LYS A 17 9.36 2.65 -9.15
C LYS A 17 9.61 4.14 -8.95
N LYS A 18 10.39 4.74 -9.85
CA LYS A 18 10.70 6.18 -9.83
C LYS A 18 9.44 7.02 -10.06
N GLN A 19 8.61 6.65 -11.04
CA GLN A 19 7.37 7.36 -11.34
C GLN A 19 6.37 7.33 -10.18
N LEU A 20 6.22 6.17 -9.53
CA LEU A 20 5.34 6.02 -8.36
C LEU A 20 5.85 6.85 -7.18
N ALA A 21 7.16 6.85 -6.93
CA ALA A 21 7.76 7.64 -5.86
C ALA A 21 7.56 9.16 -6.07
N VAL A 22 7.64 9.65 -7.32
CA VAL A 22 7.37 11.05 -7.64
C VAL A 22 5.90 11.40 -7.38
N LYS A 23 4.96 10.53 -7.78
CA LYS A 23 3.52 10.74 -7.53
C LYS A 23 3.19 10.69 -6.03
N GLU A 24 3.78 9.76 -5.30
CA GLU A 24 3.64 9.63 -3.85
C GLU A 24 4.11 10.91 -3.15
N LYS A 25 5.31 11.40 -3.53
CA LYS A 25 5.84 12.64 -3.00
C LYS A 25 4.96 13.85 -3.34
N SER A 26 4.44 13.95 -4.56
CA SER A 26 3.53 15.04 -4.95
C SER A 26 2.30 15.10 -4.05
N LEU A 27 1.67 13.95 -3.76
CA LEU A 27 0.50 13.90 -2.88
C LEU A 27 0.85 14.24 -1.43
N LEU A 28 2.01 13.81 -0.93
CA LEU A 28 2.50 14.20 0.39
C LEU A 28 2.74 15.71 0.49
N ASP A 29 3.39 16.29 -0.52
CA ASP A 29 3.67 17.72 -0.60
C ASP A 29 2.36 18.54 -0.69
N GLU A 30 1.35 18.04 -1.40
CA GLU A 30 0.02 18.66 -1.45
C GLU A 30 -0.68 18.64 -0.08
N ILE A 31 -0.72 17.49 0.59
CA ILE A 31 -1.34 17.39 1.93
C ILE A 31 -0.58 18.27 2.93
N TYR A 32 0.75 18.31 2.85
CA TYR A 32 1.57 19.18 3.70
C TYR A 32 1.30 20.66 3.43
N LYS A 33 1.10 21.08 2.19
CA LYS A 33 0.73 22.46 1.87
C LYS A 33 -0.65 22.84 2.42
N ASP A 34 -1.60 21.91 2.36
CA ASP A 34 -2.98 22.16 2.78
C ASP A 34 -3.14 22.18 4.32
N THR A 35 -2.34 21.37 5.04
CA THR A 35 -2.51 21.11 6.49
C THR A 35 -1.31 21.50 7.35
N GLY A 36 -0.12 21.67 6.78
CA GLY A 36 1.13 21.82 7.52
C GLY A 36 1.64 20.54 8.20
N ILE A 37 0.96 19.40 8.00
CA ILE A 37 1.23 18.13 8.69
C ILE A 37 2.01 17.19 7.77
N LEU A 38 3.11 16.63 8.27
CA LEU A 38 3.83 15.55 7.60
C LEU A 38 3.13 14.22 7.87
N VAL A 39 2.68 13.56 6.80
CA VAL A 39 1.82 12.38 6.89
C VAL A 39 2.58 11.13 6.50
N GLU A 40 2.49 10.11 7.33
CA GLU A 40 2.95 8.75 7.04
C GLU A 40 1.75 7.87 6.66
N PRO A 41 1.58 7.49 5.38
CA PRO A 41 0.37 6.82 4.90
C PRO A 41 0.07 5.46 5.55
N TRP A 42 1.10 4.78 6.04
CA TRP A 42 1.01 3.48 6.72
C TRP A 42 0.67 3.59 8.21
N VAL A 43 0.83 4.77 8.82
CA VAL A 43 0.57 4.97 10.25
C VAL A 43 -0.83 5.56 10.45
N ALA A 44 -1.71 4.79 11.09
CA ALA A 44 -3.10 5.22 11.32
C ALA A 44 -3.19 6.53 12.13
N THR A 45 -2.34 6.72 13.13
CA THR A 45 -2.30 7.94 13.96
C THR A 45 -1.81 9.17 13.19
N SER A 46 -0.82 9.01 12.30
CA SER A 46 -0.34 10.10 11.44
C SER A 46 -1.40 10.51 10.41
N VAL A 47 -2.16 9.56 9.90
CA VAL A 47 -3.28 9.87 9.01
C VAL A 47 -4.43 10.51 9.80
N ALA A 48 -4.66 10.09 11.05
CA ALA A 48 -5.70 10.64 11.91
C ALA A 48 -5.49 12.14 12.20
N SER A 49 -4.25 12.59 12.41
CA SER A 49 -3.98 14.01 12.66
C SER A 49 -4.40 14.92 11.51
N VAL A 50 -4.38 14.42 10.28
CA VAL A 50 -4.90 15.13 9.09
C VAL A 50 -6.42 15.24 9.16
N PHE A 51 -7.10 14.18 9.56
CA PHE A 51 -8.56 14.19 9.72
C PHE A 51 -8.98 15.08 10.90
N ASP A 52 -8.20 15.09 11.98
CA ASP A 52 -8.40 15.98 13.13
C ASP A 52 -8.27 17.46 12.72
N TYR A 53 -7.34 17.80 11.82
CA TYR A 53 -7.18 19.18 11.29
C TYR A 53 -8.44 19.69 10.57
N TYR A 54 -9.15 18.79 9.87
CA TYR A 54 -10.40 19.10 9.17
C TYR A 54 -11.66 18.83 10.01
N ASP A 55 -11.51 18.48 11.29
CA ASP A 55 -12.61 18.09 12.19
C ASP A 55 -13.50 16.96 11.61
N ILE A 56 -12.87 15.99 10.95
CA ILE A 56 -13.55 14.85 10.33
C ILE A 56 -13.56 13.68 11.33
N PRO A 57 -14.74 13.22 11.77
CA PRO A 57 -14.83 12.12 12.72
C PRO A 57 -14.46 10.78 12.05
N TYR A 58 -13.73 9.94 12.80
CA TYR A 58 -13.39 8.57 12.44
C TYR A 58 -13.68 7.62 13.60
N ALA A 59 -13.96 6.36 13.27
CA ALA A 59 -14.13 5.32 14.28
C ALA A 59 -12.78 4.94 14.92
N LYS A 60 -12.80 4.43 16.15
CA LYS A 60 -11.64 3.80 16.80
C LYS A 60 -11.85 2.30 16.90
N THR A 61 -10.77 1.54 16.92
CA THR A 61 -10.82 0.08 17.07
C THR A 61 -11.21 -0.30 18.49
N GLU A 62 -12.06 -1.32 18.65
CA GLU A 62 -12.59 -1.75 19.95
C GLU A 62 -11.51 -2.22 20.94
N THR A 63 -10.43 -2.83 20.44
CA THR A 63 -9.42 -3.46 21.31
C THR A 63 -8.28 -2.52 21.72
N SER A 64 -7.82 -1.64 20.83
CA SER A 64 -6.62 -0.81 21.06
C SER A 64 -6.91 0.70 21.03
N GLU A 65 -8.17 1.09 20.88
CA GLU A 65 -8.65 2.48 20.77
C GLU A 65 -7.90 3.32 19.72
N GLN A 66 -7.24 2.68 18.77
CA GLN A 66 -6.51 3.34 17.70
C GLN A 66 -7.46 3.83 16.61
N PRO A 67 -7.10 4.90 15.87
CA PRO A 67 -7.87 5.36 14.72
C PRO A 67 -8.10 4.24 13.69
N SER A 68 -9.37 3.94 13.41
CA SER A 68 -9.79 2.92 12.46
C SER A 68 -9.98 3.53 11.07
N ILE A 69 -8.84 3.85 10.44
CA ILE A 69 -8.83 4.43 9.09
C ILE A 69 -8.77 3.30 8.06
N THR A 70 -9.90 2.62 7.89
CA THR A 70 -10.05 1.51 6.94
C THR A 70 -10.15 2.01 5.49
N LYS A 71 -9.93 1.12 4.51
CA LYS A 71 -10.18 1.44 3.10
C LYS A 71 -11.64 1.86 2.87
N ALA A 72 -12.58 1.19 3.54
CA ALA A 72 -14.00 1.49 3.45
C ALA A 72 -14.29 2.92 3.93
N PHE A 73 -13.75 3.32 5.09
CA PHE A 73 -13.88 4.69 5.60
C PHE A 73 -13.37 5.73 4.60
N LEU A 74 -12.18 5.51 4.02
CA LEU A 74 -11.60 6.43 3.04
C LEU A 74 -12.41 6.55 1.74
N GLN A 75 -13.16 5.50 1.37
CA GLN A 75 -14.01 5.50 0.17
C GLN A 75 -15.36 6.18 0.41
N THR A 76 -15.88 6.15 1.64
CA THR A 76 -17.18 6.76 1.98
C THR A 76 -17.06 8.19 2.49
N CYS A 77 -15.88 8.60 2.95
CA CYS A 77 -15.64 9.96 3.43
C CYS A 77 -15.77 10.97 2.28
N PRO A 78 -16.61 12.02 2.40
CA PRO A 78 -16.85 12.98 1.32
C PRO A 78 -15.70 13.97 1.10
N HIS A 79 -14.75 14.06 2.04
CA HIS A 79 -13.68 15.05 1.96
C HIS A 79 -12.56 14.61 1.00
N GLU A 80 -12.04 15.55 0.20
CA GLU A 80 -11.00 15.27 -0.81
C GLU A 80 -9.74 14.67 -0.20
N VAL A 81 -9.41 15.04 1.03
CA VAL A 81 -8.24 14.51 1.76
C VAL A 81 -8.28 12.99 1.89
N ALA A 82 -9.47 12.40 2.08
CA ALA A 82 -9.63 10.95 2.17
C ALA A 82 -9.28 10.28 0.85
N THR A 83 -9.67 10.89 -0.28
CA THR A 83 -9.30 10.42 -1.63
C THR A 83 -7.80 10.54 -1.88
N LYS A 84 -7.16 11.65 -1.45
CA LYS A 84 -5.71 11.83 -1.54
C LYS A 84 -4.96 10.75 -0.72
N ILE A 85 -5.37 10.52 0.53
CA ILE A 85 -4.80 9.50 1.42
C ILE A 85 -5.01 8.08 0.85
N LEU A 86 -6.19 7.79 0.28
CA LEU A 86 -6.46 6.49 -0.34
C LEU A 86 -5.51 6.22 -1.50
N LYS A 87 -5.37 7.19 -2.42
CA LYS A 87 -4.42 7.10 -3.54
C LYS A 87 -2.99 6.96 -3.06
N LEU A 88 -2.61 7.70 -2.02
CA LEU A 88 -1.29 7.63 -1.42
C LEU A 88 -0.97 6.20 -0.91
N ARG A 89 -1.91 5.57 -0.20
CA ARG A 89 -1.78 4.17 0.25
C ARG A 89 -1.70 3.17 -0.91
N GLU A 90 -2.48 3.38 -1.96
CA GLU A 90 -2.45 2.52 -3.14
C GLU A 90 -1.11 2.62 -3.88
N LEU A 91 -0.57 3.84 -4.04
CA LEU A 91 0.76 4.06 -4.63
C LEU A 91 1.87 3.45 -3.78
N ASN A 92 1.83 3.67 -2.47
CA ASN A 92 2.81 3.11 -1.54
C ASN A 92 2.78 1.57 -1.58
N LYS A 93 1.59 0.96 -1.62
CA LYS A 93 1.45 -0.51 -1.75
C LYS A 93 1.92 -1.01 -3.10
N ALA A 94 1.59 -0.32 -4.18
CA ALA A 94 2.07 -0.63 -5.53
C ALA A 94 3.61 -0.67 -5.55
N ASN A 95 4.25 0.33 -4.94
CA ASN A 95 5.71 0.46 -4.93
C ASN A 95 6.38 -0.58 -4.01
N SER A 96 6.01 -0.57 -2.72
CA SER A 96 6.66 -1.38 -1.67
C SER A 96 6.40 -2.88 -1.76
N THR A 97 5.23 -3.30 -2.25
CA THR A 97 4.85 -4.71 -2.27
C THR A 97 4.99 -5.31 -3.65
N PHE A 98 4.58 -4.62 -4.71
CA PHE A 98 4.61 -5.21 -6.05
C PHE A 98 5.93 -4.94 -6.75
N ILE A 99 6.28 -3.66 -6.95
CA ILE A 99 7.49 -3.30 -7.69
C ILE A 99 8.74 -3.78 -6.97
N ASP A 100 8.85 -3.52 -5.66
CA ASP A 100 9.99 -3.98 -4.86
C ASP A 100 10.09 -5.51 -4.81
N SER A 101 8.96 -6.22 -4.73
CA SER A 101 8.99 -7.68 -4.77
C SER A 101 9.43 -8.21 -6.13
N ILE A 102 9.01 -7.59 -7.23
CA ILE A 102 9.45 -7.95 -8.59
C ILE A 102 10.97 -7.78 -8.69
N LEU A 103 11.49 -6.63 -8.28
CA LEU A 103 12.92 -6.34 -8.35
C LEU A 103 13.74 -7.24 -7.41
N LYS A 104 13.22 -7.57 -6.23
CA LYS A 104 13.90 -8.40 -5.23
C LYS A 104 13.93 -9.88 -5.59
N HIS A 105 12.85 -10.42 -6.15
CA HIS A 105 12.69 -11.86 -6.39
C HIS A 105 12.89 -12.25 -7.87
N GLN A 106 13.23 -11.30 -8.74
CA GLN A 106 13.63 -11.59 -10.10
C GLN A 106 14.99 -12.29 -10.12
N HIS A 107 15.12 -13.25 -11.04
CA HIS A 107 16.35 -13.92 -11.38
C HIS A 107 16.43 -14.04 -12.91
N ASN A 108 17.40 -13.39 -13.54
CA ASN A 108 17.59 -13.37 -15.01
C ASN A 108 16.33 -13.01 -15.81
N GLY A 109 15.59 -12.02 -15.34
CA GLY A 109 14.38 -11.48 -15.98
C GLY A 109 13.16 -12.36 -15.77
N ARG A 110 13.18 -13.26 -14.79
CA ARG A 110 12.09 -14.18 -14.48
C ARG A 110 11.82 -14.26 -12.99
N ILE A 111 10.57 -14.47 -12.61
CA ILE A 111 10.16 -14.75 -11.23
C ILE A 111 9.67 -16.20 -11.15
N HIS A 112 10.10 -16.90 -10.11
CA HIS A 112 9.76 -18.29 -9.84
C HIS A 112 8.99 -18.36 -8.53
N CYS A 113 7.67 -18.54 -8.61
CA CYS A 113 6.83 -18.68 -7.42
C CYS A 113 6.84 -20.11 -6.87
N GLU A 114 6.62 -20.22 -5.56
CA GLU A 114 6.36 -21.49 -4.89
C GLU A 114 4.86 -21.82 -4.90
N PHE A 115 4.53 -23.10 -4.99
CA PHE A 115 3.17 -23.61 -4.97
C PHE A 115 3.01 -24.56 -3.78
N ASN A 116 2.17 -24.17 -2.83
CA ASN A 116 1.94 -24.92 -1.59
C ASN A 116 0.62 -25.69 -1.68
N GLN A 117 0.69 -26.93 -2.17
CA GLN A 117 -0.48 -27.78 -2.44
C GLN A 117 -1.10 -28.42 -1.19
N LEU A 118 -0.28 -28.65 -0.16
CA LEU A 118 -0.70 -29.23 1.11
C LEU A 118 -0.64 -28.16 2.20
N ARG A 119 -1.54 -28.27 3.17
CA ARG A 119 -1.47 -27.47 4.39
C ARG A 119 -0.23 -27.90 5.17
N SER A 120 0.62 -26.93 5.44
CA SER A 120 1.79 -27.00 6.32
C SER A 120 1.67 -25.91 7.38
N ASP A 121 2.55 -25.93 8.38
CA ASP A 121 2.59 -24.88 9.41
C ASP A 121 2.94 -23.51 8.85
N ASP A 122 3.70 -23.48 7.74
CA ASP A 122 4.19 -22.24 7.11
C ASP A 122 3.30 -21.76 5.94
N ALA A 123 2.60 -22.67 5.24
CA ALA A 123 1.82 -22.31 4.05
C ALA A 123 0.76 -23.35 3.64
N GLY A 124 -0.13 -22.96 2.71
CA GLY A 124 -1.17 -23.82 2.13
C GLY A 124 -2.59 -23.41 2.58
N THR A 125 -3.62 -23.89 1.88
CA THR A 125 -5.01 -23.49 2.12
C THR A 125 -5.85 -24.63 2.71
N VAL A 126 -6.76 -24.30 3.65
CA VAL A 126 -7.70 -25.28 4.23
C VAL A 126 -8.79 -25.67 3.22
N THR A 127 -9.08 -24.79 2.26
CA THR A 127 -10.20 -24.92 1.32
C THR A 127 -9.81 -25.56 -0.02
N GLY A 128 -8.58 -26.07 -0.17
CA GLY A 128 -8.11 -26.76 -1.38
C GLY A 128 -7.92 -25.87 -2.63
N ARG A 129 -7.56 -24.59 -2.45
CA ARG A 129 -7.20 -23.66 -3.54
C ARG A 129 -5.75 -23.80 -3.95
#